data_AF-A0A382EPL6-F1
#
_entry.id   AF-A0A382EPL6-F1
#
_cell.length_a   1.000
_cell.length_b   1.000
_cell.length_c   1.000
_cell.angle_alpha   90.00
_cell.angle_beta   90.00
_cell.angle_gamma   90.00
#
_symmetry.space_group_name_H-M   'P 1'
#
loop_
_entity.id
_entity.type
_entity.pdbx_description
1 polymer ?
#
loop_
_entity_poly.entity_id
_entity_poly.type
_entity_poly.pdbx_seq_one_letter_code
_entity_poly.pdbx_strand_id
1 'polypeptide(L)'
;RHEFFSEGLEGYHVERRSLEDVLVAAAEATGVRIYPGYSARSAIEDPDGWLVTCEATNGSSVSLRASFVIDATGRRGVLARREGREPDPSTTTLSVLAHWRKPGGWDPETAYNTLLESYEDGWAWSVPLDAQTRCFSVVIDQRQSGAVGGSAGDILATELLKTVHIGPLLAGAVPAGKAWACPSSLYAARRYARRRLVIVGDAGSFIDPLSSFGIKKALSSGWLGGIVTHTSLVDPSMAETAVDFFDEREREVYRTYRRLSAVYFEEAAAVYDHPYWRSRAESARAAGGWRKDATGDPDFIRQTEVPEAKVRAAFEAIRARQELGAVVNSDLSMFKGPAIEGHRIVLARHLASEAYPEGMRFVNNVDLCVLVDLMPVHSDVPELWAAYNGVSTPVSLPDFLTALATTFAAGFVRHGTG
;
A
#
# COMPACT_ATOMS: atom_id res chain seq x y z
N ARG A 1 -12.36 7.85 -15.40
CA ARG A 1 -11.74 8.89 -16.27
C ARG A 1 -10.24 8.70 -16.25
N HIS A 2 -9.56 8.94 -17.37
CA HIS A 2 -8.11 8.77 -17.46
C HIS A 2 -7.42 9.98 -16.86
N GLU A 3 -6.44 9.72 -16.00
CA GLU A 3 -5.43 10.68 -15.54
C GLU A 3 -4.12 10.27 -16.19
N PHE A 4 -3.44 11.21 -16.83
CA PHE A 4 -2.17 10.95 -17.51
C PHE A 4 -1.05 11.46 -16.62
N PHE A 5 -0.08 10.60 -16.34
CA PHE A 5 1.11 10.93 -15.57
C PHE A 5 2.30 11.16 -16.51
N SER A 6 3.42 11.64 -15.95
CA SER A 6 4.69 11.69 -16.67
C SER A 6 5.06 10.31 -17.23
N GLU A 7 5.85 10.29 -18.31
CA GLU A 7 6.34 9.05 -18.95
C GLU A 7 5.28 8.19 -19.65
N GLY A 8 4.08 8.74 -19.89
CA GLY A 8 3.01 8.05 -20.62
C GLY A 8 2.26 7.00 -19.79
N LEU A 9 2.41 7.05 -18.46
CA LEU A 9 1.63 6.22 -17.54
C LEU A 9 0.21 6.75 -17.42
N GLU A 10 -0.76 5.84 -17.28
CA GLU A 10 -2.18 6.17 -17.15
C GLU A 10 -2.74 5.62 -15.83
N GLY A 11 -3.61 6.42 -15.19
CA GLY A 11 -4.44 5.99 -14.08
C GLY A 11 -5.91 6.31 -14.31
N TYR A 12 -6.75 5.86 -13.40
CA TYR A 12 -8.20 6.03 -13.51
C TYR A 12 -8.80 6.63 -12.25
N HIS A 13 -9.56 7.72 -12.39
CA HIS A 13 -10.60 8.07 -11.43
C HIS A 13 -11.81 7.19 -11.70
N VAL A 14 -12.15 6.33 -10.76
CA VAL A 14 -13.23 5.37 -10.89
C VAL A 14 -14.35 5.69 -9.91
N GLU A 15 -15.58 5.61 -10.40
CA GLU A 15 -16.73 5.52 -9.52
C GLU A 15 -16.67 4.16 -8.82
N ARG A 16 -16.77 4.19 -7.48
CA ARG A 16 -16.42 3.04 -6.64
C ARG A 16 -17.34 1.86 -6.87
N ARG A 17 -18.63 2.08 -7.04
CA ARG A 17 -19.60 1.01 -7.30
C ARG A 17 -19.34 0.33 -8.63
N SER A 18 -19.01 1.09 -9.66
CA SER A 18 -18.69 0.59 -11.00
C SER A 18 -17.43 -0.29 -10.98
N LEU A 19 -16.39 0.11 -10.23
CA LEU A 19 -15.22 -0.75 -10.02
C LEU A 19 -15.60 -2.04 -9.28
N GLU A 20 -16.40 -1.93 -8.21
CA GLU A 20 -16.85 -3.08 -7.42
C GLU A 20 -17.69 -4.05 -8.26
N ASP A 21 -18.59 -3.55 -9.11
CA ASP A 21 -19.41 -4.37 -10.02
C ASP A 21 -18.53 -5.17 -10.99
N VAL A 22 -17.47 -4.56 -11.54
CA VAL A 22 -16.50 -5.26 -12.41
C VAL A 22 -15.76 -6.35 -11.65
N LEU A 23 -15.30 -6.08 -10.42
CA LEU A 23 -14.58 -7.06 -9.60
C LEU A 23 -15.48 -8.23 -9.16
N VAL A 24 -16.74 -7.94 -8.82
CA VAL A 24 -17.76 -8.94 -8.49
C VAL A 24 -18.03 -9.83 -9.69
N ALA A 25 -18.27 -9.25 -10.87
CA ALA A 25 -18.50 -10.01 -12.10
C ALA A 25 -17.29 -10.90 -12.47
N ALA A 26 -16.07 -10.38 -12.31
CA ALA A 26 -14.84 -11.16 -12.53
C ALA A 26 -14.75 -12.35 -11.55
N ALA A 27 -15.10 -12.17 -10.28
CA ALA A 27 -15.12 -13.26 -9.30
C ALA A 27 -16.18 -14.32 -9.64
N GLU A 28 -17.40 -13.93 -10.01
CA GLU A 28 -18.46 -14.86 -10.42
C GLU A 28 -18.06 -15.69 -11.65
N ALA A 29 -17.38 -15.07 -12.61
CA ALA A 29 -16.87 -15.76 -13.80
C ALA A 29 -15.85 -16.87 -13.48
N THR A 30 -15.20 -16.81 -12.30
CA THR A 30 -14.30 -17.87 -11.79
C THR A 30 -15.03 -18.96 -10.98
N GLY A 31 -16.35 -18.86 -10.83
CA GLY A 31 -17.16 -19.81 -10.07
C GLY A 31 -17.33 -19.48 -8.58
N VAL A 32 -16.91 -18.28 -8.14
CA VAL A 32 -17.15 -17.81 -6.77
C VAL A 32 -18.64 -17.56 -6.57
N ARG A 33 -19.21 -18.10 -5.49
CA ARG A 33 -20.60 -17.83 -5.08
C ARG A 33 -20.67 -16.53 -4.29
N ILE A 34 -21.44 -15.57 -4.78
CA ILE A 34 -21.67 -14.28 -4.13
C ILE A 34 -23.12 -14.22 -3.63
N TYR A 35 -23.29 -13.74 -2.40
CA TYR A 35 -24.60 -13.60 -1.76
C TYR A 35 -24.91 -12.11 -1.54
N PRO A 36 -25.41 -11.40 -2.58
CA PRO A 36 -25.74 -9.99 -2.46
C PRO A 36 -26.85 -9.76 -1.43
N GLY A 37 -26.81 -8.61 -0.75
CA GLY A 37 -27.78 -8.27 0.29
C GLY A 37 -27.52 -8.93 1.65
N TYR A 38 -26.43 -9.70 1.80
CA TYR A 38 -26.00 -10.26 3.09
C TYR A 38 -24.80 -9.48 3.66
N SER A 39 -24.81 -9.24 4.96
CA SER A 39 -23.67 -8.72 5.72
C SER A 39 -23.21 -9.75 6.73
N ALA A 40 -21.94 -10.15 6.67
CA ALA A 40 -21.31 -10.91 7.75
C ALA A 40 -21.29 -10.06 9.03
N ARG A 41 -21.83 -10.60 10.13
CA ARG A 41 -21.96 -9.92 11.43
C ARG A 41 -20.98 -10.45 12.45
N SER A 42 -20.74 -11.75 12.44
CA SER A 42 -19.80 -12.41 13.32
C SER A 42 -19.27 -13.69 12.67
N ALA A 43 -18.10 -14.12 13.09
CA ALA A 43 -17.66 -15.49 12.91
C ALA A 43 -17.14 -16.03 14.24
N ILE A 44 -17.38 -17.31 14.48
CA ILE A 44 -16.91 -18.04 15.65
C ILE A 44 -16.09 -19.21 15.13
N GLU A 45 -14.90 -19.37 15.66
CA GLU A 45 -14.03 -20.50 15.35
C GLU A 45 -14.42 -21.68 16.24
N ASP A 46 -14.53 -22.86 15.63
CA ASP A 46 -14.73 -24.15 16.29
C ASP A 46 -13.65 -25.14 15.80
N PRO A 47 -13.54 -26.36 16.36
CA PRO A 47 -12.53 -27.33 15.92
C PRO A 47 -12.57 -27.65 14.41
N ASP A 48 -13.75 -27.59 13.80
CA ASP A 48 -13.99 -27.93 12.39
C ASP A 48 -13.74 -26.75 11.44
N GLY A 49 -13.63 -25.53 11.95
CA GLY A 49 -13.33 -24.32 11.18
C GLY A 49 -14.04 -23.10 11.74
N TRP A 50 -14.85 -22.47 10.90
CA TRP A 50 -15.56 -21.24 11.21
C TRP A 50 -17.05 -21.39 10.93
N LEU A 51 -17.85 -20.86 11.85
CA LEU A 51 -19.26 -20.59 11.65
C LEU A 51 -19.46 -19.08 11.50
N VAL A 52 -19.80 -18.63 10.29
CA VAL A 52 -20.02 -17.22 9.95
C VAL A 52 -21.51 -16.94 9.95
N THR A 53 -21.96 -15.99 10.76
CA THR A 53 -23.36 -15.54 10.76
C THR A 53 -23.49 -14.31 9.88
N CYS A 54 -24.35 -14.44 8.87
CA CYS A 54 -24.68 -13.40 7.91
C CYS A 54 -26.14 -12.96 8.11
N GLU A 55 -26.38 -11.66 8.00
CA GLU A 55 -27.72 -11.07 8.10
C GLU A 55 -28.10 -10.47 6.75
N ALA A 56 -29.29 -10.82 6.25
CA ALA A 56 -29.88 -10.25 5.05
C ALA A 56 -30.49 -8.87 5.33
N THR A 57 -30.69 -8.08 4.28
CA THR A 57 -31.35 -6.77 4.37
C THR A 57 -32.78 -6.83 4.92
N ASN A 58 -33.47 -7.96 4.81
CA ASN A 58 -34.81 -8.17 5.38
C ASN A 58 -34.80 -8.62 6.86
N GLY A 59 -33.63 -8.63 7.50
CA GLY A 59 -33.45 -9.03 8.91
C GLY A 59 -33.34 -10.54 9.16
N SER A 60 -33.50 -11.38 8.13
CA SER A 60 -33.26 -12.82 8.26
C SER A 60 -31.76 -13.11 8.39
N SER A 61 -31.41 -14.21 9.07
CA SER A 61 -30.02 -14.61 9.26
C SER A 61 -29.75 -16.00 8.70
N VAL A 62 -28.54 -16.19 8.20
CA VAL A 62 -28.03 -17.48 7.73
C VAL A 62 -26.66 -17.72 8.32
N SER A 63 -26.31 -18.99 8.55
CA SER A 63 -24.98 -19.38 8.99
C SER A 63 -24.27 -20.19 7.93
N LEU A 64 -23.01 -19.84 7.65
CA LEU A 64 -22.15 -20.52 6.68
C LEU A 64 -20.98 -21.16 7.42
N ARG A 65 -20.65 -22.41 7.04
CA ARG A 65 -19.45 -23.10 7.52
C ARG A 65 -18.30 -22.93 6.52
N ALA A 66 -17.10 -22.66 7.02
CA ALA A 66 -15.88 -22.54 6.23
C ALA A 66 -14.67 -23.09 6.99
N SER A 67 -13.72 -23.71 6.30
CA SER A 67 -12.46 -24.17 6.90
C SER A 67 -11.46 -23.03 7.12
N PHE A 68 -11.62 -21.93 6.39
CA PHE A 68 -10.75 -20.76 6.40
C PHE A 68 -11.59 -19.50 6.17
N VAL A 69 -11.25 -18.39 6.82
CA VAL A 69 -11.91 -17.10 6.62
C VAL A 69 -10.92 -16.02 6.18
N ILE A 70 -11.32 -15.24 5.19
CA ILE A 70 -10.66 -13.99 4.81
C ILE A 70 -11.55 -12.84 5.28
N ASP A 71 -11.09 -12.04 6.25
CA ASP A 71 -11.79 -10.80 6.64
C ASP A 71 -11.44 -9.68 5.65
N ALA A 72 -12.32 -9.49 4.67
CA ALA A 72 -12.29 -8.39 3.72
C ALA A 72 -13.40 -7.35 3.99
N THR A 73 -13.87 -7.21 5.24
CA THR A 73 -15.06 -6.39 5.57
C THR A 73 -14.81 -4.88 5.61
N GLY A 74 -13.68 -4.43 5.04
CA GLY A 74 -13.24 -3.03 5.04
C GLY A 74 -13.15 -2.48 6.46
N ARG A 75 -13.44 -1.18 6.64
CA ARG A 75 -13.29 -0.53 7.95
C ARG A 75 -14.06 -1.18 9.10
N ARG A 76 -15.11 -1.96 8.79
CA ARG A 76 -15.83 -2.74 9.80
C ARG A 76 -14.91 -3.74 10.51
N GLY A 77 -13.97 -4.39 9.83
CA GLY A 77 -13.03 -5.35 10.41
C GLY A 77 -13.68 -6.28 11.43
N VAL A 78 -14.63 -7.09 10.96
CA VAL A 78 -15.49 -7.96 11.80
C VAL A 78 -14.65 -8.87 12.70
N LEU A 79 -13.53 -9.38 12.21
CA LEU A 79 -12.60 -10.22 12.97
C LEU A 79 -11.36 -9.45 13.43
N ALA A 80 -10.92 -8.45 12.67
CA ALA A 80 -9.70 -7.70 12.97
C ALA A 80 -9.65 -7.07 14.38
N ARG A 81 -10.78 -6.62 14.94
CA ARG A 81 -10.81 -6.10 16.32
C ARG A 81 -10.40 -7.14 17.36
N ARG A 82 -10.74 -8.41 17.15
CA ARG A 82 -10.35 -9.52 18.04
C ARG A 82 -8.87 -9.87 17.89
N GLU A 83 -8.29 -9.59 16.73
CA GLU A 83 -6.86 -9.75 16.44
C GLU A 83 -6.03 -8.49 16.83
N GLY A 84 -6.56 -7.68 17.76
CA GLY A 84 -5.85 -6.54 18.33
C GLY A 84 -5.72 -5.34 17.40
N ARG A 85 -6.73 -5.06 16.57
CA ARG A 85 -6.78 -3.82 15.79
C ARG A 85 -6.98 -2.61 16.67
N GLU A 86 -6.02 -1.70 16.63
CA GLU A 86 -5.95 -0.52 17.48
C GLU A 86 -5.95 0.76 16.64
N PRO A 87 -6.70 1.79 17.05
CA PRO A 87 -6.62 3.11 16.44
C PRO A 87 -5.23 3.71 16.66
N ASP A 88 -4.75 4.48 15.69
CA ASP A 88 -3.59 5.34 15.90
C ASP A 88 -4.03 6.55 16.74
N PRO A 89 -3.57 6.68 17.99
CA PRO A 89 -4.07 7.71 18.91
C PRO A 89 -3.61 9.12 18.54
N SER A 90 -2.60 9.25 17.66
CA SER A 90 -1.98 10.52 17.34
C SER A 90 -2.86 11.41 16.46
N THR A 91 -3.90 10.84 15.83
CA THR A 91 -4.79 11.60 14.97
C THR A 91 -6.24 11.22 15.22
N THR A 92 -7.12 12.23 15.23
CA THR A 92 -8.57 12.03 15.08
C THR A 92 -9.01 12.64 13.76
N THR A 93 -8.53 12.05 12.68
CA THR A 93 -8.76 12.61 11.34
C THR A 93 -10.22 12.37 10.90
N LEU A 94 -10.84 13.45 10.44
CA LEU A 94 -12.15 13.46 9.78
C LEU A 94 -11.99 13.98 8.36
N SER A 95 -12.60 13.28 7.41
CA SER A 95 -12.78 13.79 6.06
C SER A 95 -14.21 14.28 5.92
N VAL A 96 -14.39 15.52 5.46
CA VAL A 96 -15.69 16.12 5.16
C VAL A 96 -15.73 16.43 3.68
N LEU A 97 -16.77 15.97 2.99
CA LEU A 97 -16.81 15.93 1.54
C LEU A 97 -18.16 16.38 1.00
N ALA A 98 -18.16 16.93 -0.22
CA ALA A 98 -19.35 17.13 -1.02
C ALA A 98 -19.03 17.01 -2.51
N HIS A 99 -20.05 16.70 -3.30
CA HIS A 99 -19.97 16.82 -4.76
C HIS A 99 -20.39 18.21 -5.19
N TRP A 100 -19.66 18.77 -6.16
CA TRP A 100 -19.98 20.07 -6.77
C TRP A 100 -19.96 19.95 -8.28
N ARG A 101 -20.97 20.53 -8.92
CA ARG A 101 -21.12 20.57 -10.38
C ARG A 101 -20.88 21.98 -10.88
N LYS A 102 -20.01 22.15 -11.88
CA LYS A 102 -19.79 23.42 -12.57
C LYS A 102 -20.42 23.38 -13.96
N PRO A 103 -21.54 24.08 -14.20
CA PRO A 103 -22.10 24.22 -15.53
C PRO A 103 -21.05 24.82 -16.48
N GLY A 104 -20.86 24.21 -17.65
CA GLY A 104 -19.79 24.58 -18.58
C GLY A 104 -18.47 23.81 -18.38
N GLY A 105 -18.35 23.01 -17.32
CA GLY A 105 -17.19 22.17 -17.06
C GLY A 105 -16.08 22.90 -16.30
N TRP A 106 -14.95 22.20 -16.20
CA TRP A 106 -13.72 22.68 -15.55
C TRP A 106 -12.66 22.95 -16.63
N ASP A 107 -11.72 23.85 -16.34
CA ASP A 107 -10.54 24.03 -17.20
C ASP A 107 -9.73 22.71 -17.28
N PRO A 108 -8.93 22.50 -18.33
CA PRO A 108 -8.22 21.24 -18.53
C PRO A 108 -7.32 20.80 -17.37
N GLU A 109 -6.65 21.74 -16.70
CA GLU A 109 -5.75 21.44 -15.57
C GLU A 109 -6.54 20.92 -14.36
N THR A 110 -7.74 21.45 -14.14
CA THR A 110 -8.65 20.97 -13.10
C THR A 110 -9.38 19.71 -13.53
N ALA A 111 -9.88 19.64 -14.77
CA ALA A 111 -10.86 18.65 -15.22
C ALA A 111 -10.41 17.19 -15.12
N TYR A 112 -9.10 16.93 -15.20
CA TYR A 112 -8.54 15.58 -15.31
C TYR A 112 -7.62 15.18 -14.16
N ASN A 113 -7.20 16.12 -13.33
CA ASN A 113 -6.19 15.85 -12.31
C ASN A 113 -6.80 15.70 -10.92
N THR A 114 -6.14 14.87 -10.11
CA THR A 114 -6.25 14.88 -8.66
C THR A 114 -5.60 16.14 -8.12
N LEU A 115 -6.34 16.96 -7.38
CA LEU A 115 -5.82 18.17 -6.76
C LEU A 115 -5.63 17.95 -5.27
N LEU A 116 -4.52 18.43 -4.72
CA LEU A 116 -4.23 18.42 -3.29
C LEU A 116 -3.70 19.78 -2.86
N GLU A 117 -4.11 20.24 -1.68
CA GLU A 117 -3.64 21.50 -1.11
C GLU A 117 -3.59 21.38 0.42
N SER A 118 -2.39 21.55 1.00
CA SER A 118 -2.21 21.77 2.43
C SER A 118 -2.56 23.21 2.81
N TYR A 119 -3.09 23.41 4.01
CA TYR A 119 -3.27 24.72 4.64
C TYR A 119 -2.90 24.63 6.14
N GLU A 120 -3.05 25.73 6.87
CA GLU A 120 -2.53 25.86 8.25
C GLU A 120 -2.87 24.67 9.16
N ASP A 121 -4.13 24.27 9.22
CA ASP A 121 -4.64 23.27 10.17
C ASP A 121 -5.36 22.07 9.50
N GLY A 122 -5.07 21.81 8.23
CA GLY A 122 -5.66 20.71 7.48
C GLY A 122 -5.17 20.64 6.04
N TRP A 123 -5.77 19.75 5.25
CA TRP A 123 -5.57 19.74 3.80
C TRP A 123 -6.85 19.42 3.06
N ALA A 124 -6.93 19.88 1.82
CA ALA A 124 -8.04 19.64 0.94
C ALA A 124 -7.60 18.82 -0.27
N TRP A 125 -8.53 18.08 -0.84
CA TRP A 125 -8.34 17.42 -2.12
C TRP A 125 -9.59 17.48 -2.97
N SER A 126 -9.41 17.36 -4.28
CA SER A 126 -10.51 17.27 -5.24
C SER A 126 -10.19 16.33 -6.39
N VAL A 127 -11.14 15.45 -6.73
CA VAL A 127 -11.05 14.53 -7.87
C VAL A 127 -12.26 14.68 -8.79
N PRO A 128 -12.09 14.48 -10.11
CA PRO A 128 -13.22 14.48 -11.04
C PRO A 128 -14.04 13.20 -10.90
N LEU A 129 -15.36 13.35 -10.96
CA LEU A 129 -16.31 12.23 -11.02
C LEU A 129 -16.85 12.08 -12.44
N ASP A 130 -17.15 13.20 -13.09
CA ASP A 130 -17.57 13.27 -14.49
C ASP A 130 -17.06 14.57 -15.15
N ALA A 131 -17.60 14.94 -16.31
CA ALA A 131 -17.17 16.13 -17.07
C ALA A 131 -17.39 17.46 -16.32
N GLN A 132 -18.38 17.52 -15.44
CA GLN A 132 -18.84 18.73 -14.76
C GLN A 132 -18.82 18.58 -13.24
N THR A 133 -18.79 17.36 -12.71
CA THR A 133 -18.87 17.09 -11.27
C THR A 133 -17.50 16.68 -10.71
N ARG A 134 -17.13 17.28 -9.58
CA ARG A 134 -15.97 16.89 -8.78
C ARG A 134 -16.39 16.59 -7.34
N CYS A 135 -15.66 15.70 -6.69
CA CYS A 135 -15.67 15.59 -5.25
C CYS A 135 -14.70 16.62 -4.68
N PHE A 136 -15.10 17.33 -3.63
CA PHE A 136 -14.24 18.21 -2.83
C PHE A 136 -14.24 17.67 -1.42
N SER A 137 -13.07 17.57 -0.82
CA SER A 137 -12.89 17.12 0.56
C SER A 137 -11.95 18.04 1.29
N VAL A 138 -12.20 18.19 2.58
CA VAL A 138 -11.23 18.67 3.57
C VAL A 138 -10.93 17.54 4.54
N VAL A 139 -9.70 17.50 5.02
CA VAL A 139 -9.18 16.49 5.95
C VAL A 139 -8.60 17.24 7.13
N ILE A 140 -9.27 17.10 8.26
CA ILE A 140 -9.06 17.92 9.46
C ILE A 140 -8.90 17.04 10.69
N ASP A 141 -8.39 17.61 11.77
CA ASP A 141 -8.37 16.95 13.06
C ASP A 141 -9.61 17.34 13.87
N GLN A 142 -10.46 16.37 14.21
CA GLN A 142 -11.69 16.60 14.98
C GLN A 142 -11.43 17.31 16.32
N ARG A 143 -10.27 17.09 16.94
CA ARG A 143 -9.92 17.72 18.23
C ARG A 143 -9.57 19.20 18.09
N GLN A 144 -9.10 19.61 16.92
CA GLN A 144 -8.57 20.96 16.66
C GLN A 144 -9.55 21.80 15.85
N SER A 145 -10.41 21.17 15.05
CA SER A 145 -11.47 21.86 14.35
C SER A 145 -12.43 22.47 15.37
N GLY A 146 -12.65 23.79 15.31
CA GLY A 146 -13.73 24.47 16.02
C GLY A 146 -15.15 24.02 15.59
N ALA A 147 -15.26 22.89 14.87
CA ALA A 147 -16.43 22.29 14.26
C ALA A 147 -17.46 21.72 15.25
N VAL A 148 -17.41 22.14 16.51
CA VAL A 148 -18.39 21.72 17.53
C VAL A 148 -19.74 22.38 17.22
N GLY A 149 -20.64 21.62 16.60
CA GLY A 149 -22.06 21.98 16.46
C GLY A 149 -22.52 22.42 15.06
N GLY A 150 -21.64 22.49 14.06
CA GLY A 150 -22.01 22.81 12.66
C GLY A 150 -22.43 21.59 11.83
N SER A 151 -23.17 21.80 10.73
CA SER A 151 -23.44 20.73 9.78
C SER A 151 -22.19 20.38 8.97
N ALA A 152 -22.13 19.19 8.35
CA ALA A 152 -21.02 18.82 7.47
C ALA A 152 -20.81 19.83 6.32
N GLY A 153 -21.89 20.46 5.85
CA GLY A 153 -21.80 21.51 4.82
C GLY A 153 -21.12 22.78 5.33
N ASP A 154 -21.45 23.19 6.56
CA ASP A 154 -20.84 24.37 7.19
C ASP A 154 -19.35 24.15 7.44
N ILE A 155 -18.98 22.98 7.98
CA ILE A 155 -17.59 22.61 8.20
C ILE A 155 -16.81 22.63 6.88
N LEU A 156 -17.34 21.97 5.84
CA LEU A 156 -16.68 21.94 4.53
C LEU A 156 -16.50 23.35 3.96
N ALA A 157 -17.53 24.19 4.02
CA ALA A 157 -17.46 25.55 3.51
C ALA A 157 -16.42 26.40 4.27
N THR A 158 -16.41 26.33 5.60
CA THR A 158 -15.45 27.06 6.44
C THR A 158 -14.01 26.63 6.18
N GLU A 159 -13.77 25.31 6.08
CA GLU A 159 -12.42 24.79 5.82
C GLU A 159 -11.94 25.11 4.40
N LEU A 160 -12.82 25.05 3.39
CA LEU A 160 -12.45 25.41 2.02
C LEU A 160 -12.12 26.90 1.87
N LEU A 161 -12.63 27.79 2.73
CA LEU A 161 -12.23 29.21 2.74
C LEU A 161 -10.78 29.43 3.19
N LYS A 162 -10.17 28.46 3.88
CA LYS A 162 -8.76 28.52 4.29
C LYS A 162 -7.80 28.17 3.16
N THR A 163 -8.31 27.59 2.08
CA THR A 163 -7.52 27.17 0.92
C THR A 163 -7.34 28.34 -0.06
N VAL A 164 -6.16 28.43 -0.65
CA VAL A 164 -5.78 29.43 -1.66
C VAL A 164 -6.19 28.99 -3.06
N HIS A 165 -6.14 27.70 -3.37
CA HIS A 165 -6.37 27.18 -4.73
C HIS A 165 -7.68 26.42 -4.88
N ILE A 166 -7.98 25.46 -4.01
CA ILE A 166 -9.12 24.55 -4.14
C ILE A 166 -10.46 25.26 -3.90
N GLY A 167 -10.55 26.10 -2.86
CA GLY A 167 -11.76 26.84 -2.50
C GLY A 167 -12.27 27.74 -3.62
N PRO A 168 -11.42 28.58 -4.24
CA PRO A 168 -11.79 29.41 -5.39
C PRO A 168 -12.36 28.64 -6.59
N LEU A 169 -12.03 27.35 -6.76
CA LEU A 169 -12.60 26.53 -7.84
C LEU A 169 -14.13 26.43 -7.74
N LEU A 170 -14.70 26.56 -6.54
CA LEU A 170 -16.15 26.56 -6.32
C LEU A 170 -16.88 27.77 -6.94
N ALA A 171 -16.16 28.80 -7.39
CA ALA A 171 -16.76 29.93 -8.09
C ALA A 171 -17.55 29.46 -9.34
N GLY A 172 -18.86 29.72 -9.34
CA GLY A 172 -19.78 29.30 -10.39
C GLY A 172 -20.16 27.81 -10.37
N ALA A 173 -19.67 27.04 -9.40
CA ALA A 173 -20.13 25.68 -9.15
C ALA A 173 -21.36 25.68 -8.22
N VAL A 174 -22.14 24.61 -8.28
CA VAL A 174 -23.31 24.40 -7.40
C VAL A 174 -23.18 23.04 -6.69
N PRO A 175 -23.66 22.90 -5.45
CA PRO A 175 -23.68 21.61 -4.77
C PRO A 175 -24.47 20.56 -5.57
N ALA A 176 -23.90 19.37 -5.70
CA ALA A 176 -24.46 18.21 -6.38
C ALA A 176 -24.79 17.10 -5.36
N GLY A 177 -25.47 17.47 -4.28
CA GLY A 177 -25.81 16.57 -3.17
C GLY A 177 -25.60 17.26 -1.82
N LYS A 178 -25.79 16.49 -0.74
CA LYS A 178 -25.48 16.94 0.62
C LYS A 178 -24.02 16.64 0.95
N ALA A 179 -23.38 17.50 1.73
CA ALA A 179 -22.08 17.18 2.32
C ALA A 179 -22.23 16.04 3.35
N TRP A 180 -21.18 15.23 3.50
CA TRP A 180 -21.10 14.18 4.50
C TRP A 180 -19.71 14.14 5.11
N ALA A 181 -19.60 13.49 6.26
CA ALA A 181 -18.33 13.31 6.94
C ALA A 181 -18.07 11.82 7.17
N CYS A 182 -16.81 11.40 7.09
CA CYS A 182 -16.40 10.05 7.41
C CYS A 182 -15.11 10.04 8.25
N PRO A 183 -14.96 9.10 9.20
CA PRO A 183 -13.70 8.90 9.89
C PRO A 183 -12.59 8.49 8.91
N SER A 184 -11.47 9.18 9.00
CA SER A 184 -10.24 8.89 8.24
C SER A 184 -9.04 8.73 9.18
N SER A 185 -9.31 8.46 10.46
CA SER A 185 -8.29 8.14 11.46
C SER A 185 -7.62 6.81 11.12
N LEU A 186 -6.31 6.75 11.32
CA LEU A 186 -5.51 5.58 11.01
C LEU A 186 -5.71 4.48 12.05
N TYR A 187 -5.47 3.24 11.66
CA TYR A 187 -5.47 2.09 12.56
C TYR A 187 -4.72 0.92 11.92
N ALA A 188 -4.28 0.00 12.75
CA ALA A 188 -3.61 -1.21 12.31
C ALA A 188 -3.94 -2.39 13.21
N ALA A 189 -3.98 -3.59 12.63
CA ALA A 189 -4.08 -4.84 13.37
C ALA A 189 -2.74 -5.18 13.99
N ARG A 190 -2.77 -5.64 15.24
CA ARG A 190 -1.61 -6.28 15.87
C ARG A 190 -1.33 -7.66 15.33
N ARG A 191 -2.23 -8.28 14.57
CA ARG A 191 -2.03 -9.52 13.83
C ARG A 191 -3.00 -9.53 12.65
N TYR A 192 -2.47 -9.71 11.45
CA TYR A 192 -3.19 -9.77 10.19
C TYR A 192 -3.49 -11.20 9.77
N ALA A 193 -2.70 -12.18 10.24
CA ALA A 193 -2.98 -13.57 9.96
C ALA A 193 -2.64 -14.50 11.12
N ARG A 194 -3.35 -15.62 11.14
CA ARG A 194 -3.07 -16.79 11.96
C ARG A 194 -3.65 -18.02 11.26
N ARG A 195 -3.46 -19.20 11.84
CA ARG A 195 -4.10 -20.44 11.36
C ARG A 195 -5.59 -20.20 11.08
N ARG A 196 -6.02 -20.53 9.85
CA ARG A 196 -7.40 -20.44 9.35
C ARG A 196 -8.00 -19.02 9.21
N LEU A 197 -7.20 -17.96 9.35
CA LEU A 197 -7.66 -16.57 9.23
C LEU A 197 -6.60 -15.67 8.58
N VAL A 198 -7.02 -14.91 7.57
CA VAL A 198 -6.26 -13.74 7.09
C VAL A 198 -7.16 -12.51 7.06
N ILE A 199 -6.61 -11.35 7.34
CA ILE A 199 -7.30 -10.06 7.36
C ILE A 199 -6.66 -9.19 6.28
N VAL A 200 -7.48 -8.75 5.32
CA VAL A 200 -7.00 -8.05 4.12
C VAL A 200 -7.53 -6.62 4.03
N GLY A 201 -6.79 -5.76 3.33
CA GLY A 201 -7.22 -4.40 3.03
C GLY A 201 -7.58 -3.58 4.28
N ASP A 202 -8.66 -2.81 4.21
CA ASP A 202 -9.09 -1.90 5.28
C ASP A 202 -9.61 -2.61 6.53
N ALA A 203 -9.82 -3.93 6.49
CA ALA A 203 -10.17 -4.69 7.68
C ALA A 203 -9.02 -4.68 8.69
N GLY A 204 -7.79 -4.88 8.21
CA GLY A 204 -6.59 -4.92 9.02
C GLY A 204 -6.03 -3.55 9.31
N SER A 205 -5.81 -2.73 8.29
CA SER A 205 -5.20 -1.40 8.44
C SER A 205 -5.76 -0.36 7.50
N PHE A 206 -5.83 0.88 7.99
CA PHE A 206 -6.15 2.05 7.18
C PHE A 206 -4.96 3.01 7.18
N ILE A 207 -4.51 3.36 5.98
CA ILE A 207 -3.39 4.26 5.72
C ILE A 207 -3.90 5.66 5.35
N ASP A 208 -3.02 6.66 5.41
CA ASP A 208 -3.42 8.03 5.15
C ASP A 208 -3.91 8.23 3.70
N PRO A 209 -5.08 8.88 3.49
CA PRO A 209 -5.61 9.10 2.16
C PRO A 209 -4.76 10.04 1.30
N LEU A 210 -3.83 10.81 1.88
CA LEU A 210 -2.86 11.63 1.14
C LEU A 210 -2.09 10.81 0.11
N SER A 211 -1.84 9.54 0.43
CA SER A 211 -1.12 8.61 -0.43
C SER A 211 -1.93 8.17 -1.66
N SER A 212 -3.28 8.19 -1.61
CA SER A 212 -4.16 7.54 -2.60
C SER A 212 -3.91 6.04 -2.82
N PHE A 213 -3.15 5.37 -1.95
CA PHE A 213 -2.78 3.95 -2.11
C PHE A 213 -3.78 2.95 -1.50
N GLY A 214 -4.90 3.39 -0.91
CA GLY A 214 -5.82 2.49 -0.19
C GLY A 214 -6.37 1.35 -1.04
N ILE A 215 -6.79 1.62 -2.28
CA ILE A 215 -7.29 0.60 -3.21
C ILE A 215 -6.16 -0.34 -3.64
N LYS A 216 -5.01 0.21 -4.03
CA LYS A 216 -3.81 -0.55 -4.41
C LYS A 216 -3.39 -1.51 -3.28
N LYS A 217 -3.30 -1.01 -2.04
CA LYS A 217 -3.05 -1.81 -0.82
C LYS A 217 -4.07 -2.93 -0.66
N ALA A 218 -5.37 -2.62 -0.78
CA ALA A 218 -6.43 -3.62 -0.59
C ALA A 218 -6.39 -4.73 -1.65
N LEU A 219 -6.12 -4.39 -2.91
CA LEU A 219 -5.98 -5.36 -3.99
C LEU A 219 -4.74 -6.25 -3.80
N SER A 220 -3.59 -5.67 -3.49
CA SER A 220 -2.35 -6.44 -3.23
C SER A 220 -2.48 -7.35 -2.01
N SER A 221 -3.08 -6.85 -0.93
CA SER A 221 -3.37 -7.61 0.30
C SER A 221 -4.36 -8.75 0.02
N GLY A 222 -5.42 -8.51 -0.77
CA GLY A 222 -6.39 -9.53 -1.18
C GLY A 222 -5.77 -10.63 -2.06
N TRP A 223 -4.94 -10.24 -3.04
CA TRP A 223 -4.20 -11.16 -3.89
C TRP A 223 -3.29 -12.10 -3.08
N LEU A 224 -2.47 -11.53 -2.20
CA LEU A 224 -1.57 -12.34 -1.36
C LEU A 224 -2.35 -13.19 -0.35
N GLY A 225 -3.42 -12.64 0.24
CA GLY A 225 -4.32 -13.38 1.14
C GLY A 225 -4.93 -14.61 0.47
N GLY A 226 -5.24 -14.52 -0.83
CA GLY A 226 -5.66 -15.66 -1.66
C GLY A 226 -4.58 -16.73 -1.79
N ILE A 227 -3.34 -16.35 -2.10
CA ILE A 227 -2.18 -17.26 -2.22
C ILE A 227 -1.90 -17.99 -0.90
N VAL A 228 -1.93 -17.25 0.21
CA VAL A 228 -1.67 -17.77 1.57
C VAL A 228 -2.78 -18.72 2.00
N THR A 229 -4.04 -18.35 1.73
CA THR A 229 -5.20 -19.21 1.99
C THR A 229 -5.11 -20.50 1.17
N HIS A 230 -4.84 -20.38 -0.14
CA HIS A 230 -4.70 -21.54 -1.01
C HIS A 230 -3.57 -22.46 -0.51
N THR A 231 -2.38 -21.90 -0.22
CA THR A 231 -1.26 -22.68 0.33
C THR A 231 -1.63 -23.41 1.61
N SER A 232 -2.29 -22.73 2.53
CA SER A 232 -2.71 -23.31 3.81
C SER A 232 -3.72 -24.45 3.65
N LEU A 233 -4.56 -24.39 2.61
CA LEU A 233 -5.60 -25.40 2.36
C LEU A 233 -5.04 -26.67 1.71
N VAL A 234 -4.07 -26.54 0.80
CA VAL A 234 -3.59 -27.67 0.00
C VAL A 234 -2.25 -28.24 0.48
N ASP A 235 -1.51 -27.51 1.33
CA ASP A 235 -0.30 -27.98 2.00
C ASP A 235 -0.27 -27.50 3.46
N PRO A 236 -0.83 -28.30 4.38
CA PRO A 236 -0.84 -27.99 5.79
C PRO A 236 0.56 -27.81 6.41
N SER A 237 1.61 -28.40 5.81
CA SER A 237 2.99 -28.27 6.32
C SER A 237 3.58 -26.87 6.09
N MET A 238 3.08 -26.16 5.07
CA MET A 238 3.46 -24.79 4.73
C MET A 238 2.51 -23.73 5.31
N ALA A 239 1.43 -24.13 5.98
CA ALA A 239 0.38 -23.21 6.42
C ALA A 239 0.88 -22.14 7.41
N GLU A 240 1.68 -22.52 8.41
CA GLU A 240 2.25 -21.59 9.39
C GLU A 240 3.20 -20.60 8.72
N THR A 241 4.14 -21.09 7.92
CA THR A 241 5.07 -20.27 7.14
C THR A 241 4.35 -19.27 6.21
N ALA A 242 3.28 -19.71 5.53
CA ALA A 242 2.51 -18.85 4.64
C ALA A 242 1.77 -17.74 5.42
N VAL A 243 1.19 -18.09 6.56
CA VAL A 243 0.48 -17.17 7.45
C VAL A 243 1.42 -16.14 8.05
N ASP A 244 2.59 -16.55 8.55
CA ASP A 244 3.58 -15.65 9.13
C ASP A 244 4.17 -14.72 8.08
N PHE A 245 4.40 -15.23 6.86
CA PHE A 245 4.82 -14.41 5.72
C PHE A 245 3.80 -13.29 5.41
N PHE A 246 2.50 -13.61 5.43
CA PHE A 246 1.45 -12.61 5.25
C PHE A 246 1.39 -11.61 6.40
N ASP A 247 1.47 -12.08 7.64
CA ASP A 247 1.39 -11.24 8.83
C ASP A 247 2.50 -10.19 8.84
N GLU A 248 3.75 -10.59 8.60
CA GLU A 248 4.88 -9.66 8.55
C GLU A 248 4.76 -8.71 7.34
N ARG A 249 4.34 -9.22 6.18
CA ARG A 249 4.11 -8.38 4.98
C ARG A 249 3.14 -7.25 5.27
N GLU A 250 1.97 -7.52 5.86
CA GLU A 250 0.95 -6.49 6.10
C GLU A 250 1.38 -5.47 7.17
N ARG A 251 2.15 -5.91 8.18
CA ARG A 251 2.79 -4.98 9.15
C ARG A 251 3.75 -4.04 8.46
N GLU A 252 4.63 -4.58 7.62
CA GLU A 252 5.64 -3.78 6.94
C GLU A 252 5.03 -2.84 5.90
N VAL A 253 3.94 -3.24 5.24
CA VAL A 253 3.12 -2.33 4.41
C VAL A 253 2.67 -1.14 5.22
N TYR A 254 2.06 -1.37 6.39
CA TYR A 254 1.59 -0.27 7.22
C TYR A 254 2.74 0.64 7.66
N ARG A 255 3.85 0.08 8.15
CA ARG A 255 5.04 0.85 8.55
C ARG A 255 5.58 1.69 7.38
N THR A 256 5.69 1.10 6.18
CA THR A 256 6.17 1.79 4.98
C THR A 256 5.29 2.99 4.63
N TYR A 257 3.97 2.82 4.60
CA TYR A 257 3.07 3.96 4.33
C TYR A 257 3.13 5.04 5.42
N ARG A 258 3.36 4.67 6.69
CA ARG A 258 3.61 5.65 7.74
C ARG A 258 4.89 6.44 7.49
N ARG A 259 5.99 5.80 7.06
CA ARG A 259 7.23 6.50 6.68
C ARG A 259 7.01 7.46 5.51
N LEU A 260 6.32 7.01 4.46
CA LEU A 260 6.04 7.84 3.27
C LEU A 260 5.19 9.06 3.64
N SER A 261 4.13 8.88 4.44
CA SER A 261 3.31 10.01 4.90
C SER A 261 4.07 10.98 5.78
N ALA A 262 5.07 10.53 6.55
CA ALA A 262 5.89 11.40 7.39
C ALA A 262 6.58 12.50 6.56
N VAL A 263 7.15 12.13 5.40
CA VAL A 263 7.83 13.09 4.50
C VAL A 263 6.91 14.26 4.15
N TYR A 264 5.70 13.97 3.67
CA TYR A 264 4.73 15.02 3.32
C TYR A 264 4.27 15.85 4.51
N PHE A 265 4.08 15.24 5.68
CA PHE A 265 3.71 15.96 6.90
C PHE A 265 4.83 16.88 7.39
N GLU A 266 6.09 16.50 7.18
CA GLU A 266 7.26 17.31 7.54
C GLU A 266 7.43 18.51 6.62
N GLU A 267 7.23 18.33 5.31
CA GLU A 267 7.20 19.42 4.34
C GLU A 267 6.11 20.44 4.71
N ALA A 268 4.90 19.96 5.02
CA ALA A 268 3.82 20.82 5.47
C ALA A 268 4.13 21.49 6.82
N ALA A 269 4.70 20.78 7.79
CA ALA A 269 5.07 21.35 9.09
C ALA A 269 6.17 22.42 9.00
N ALA A 270 7.03 22.36 7.99
CA ALA A 270 8.04 23.38 7.72
C ALA A 270 7.43 24.69 7.20
N VAL A 271 6.27 24.61 6.55
CA VAL A 271 5.54 25.77 6.02
C VAL A 271 4.53 26.30 7.04
N TYR A 272 3.77 25.41 7.67
CA TYR A 272 2.72 25.72 8.62
C TYR A 272 3.17 25.30 10.02
N ASP A 273 3.54 26.27 10.87
CA ASP A 273 3.85 26.02 12.29
C ASP A 273 2.57 25.73 13.11
N HIS A 274 1.91 24.62 12.77
CA HIS A 274 0.64 24.23 13.38
C HIS A 274 0.73 22.81 13.97
N PRO A 275 0.13 22.57 15.16
CA PRO A 275 0.12 21.25 15.79
C PRO A 275 -0.47 20.12 14.92
N TYR A 276 -1.39 20.45 14.00
CA TYR A 276 -1.97 19.50 13.04
C TYR A 276 -0.87 18.73 12.29
N TRP A 277 0.13 19.45 11.76
CA TRP A 277 1.21 18.87 10.94
C TRP A 277 2.33 18.29 11.79
N ARG A 278 2.80 19.00 12.82
CA ARG A 278 3.90 18.53 13.69
C ARG A 278 3.58 17.19 14.35
N SER A 279 2.40 17.05 14.94
CA SER A 279 2.00 15.80 15.61
C SER A 279 1.86 14.62 14.63
N ARG A 280 1.39 14.88 13.40
CA ARG A 280 1.28 13.88 12.34
C ARG A 280 2.64 13.42 11.85
N ALA A 281 3.58 14.35 11.61
CA ALA A 281 4.95 14.04 11.24
C ALA A 281 5.66 13.20 12.31
N GLU A 282 5.64 13.64 13.58
CA GLU A 282 6.27 12.93 14.69
C GLU A 282 5.72 11.51 14.86
N SER A 283 4.39 11.37 14.82
CA SER A 283 3.75 10.06 14.94
C SER A 283 4.04 9.16 13.74
N ALA A 284 3.99 9.69 12.53
CA ALA A 284 4.29 8.94 11.31
C ALA A 284 5.73 8.41 11.31
N ARG A 285 6.72 9.22 11.75
CA ARG A 285 8.10 8.76 11.97
C ARG A 285 8.19 7.65 13.01
N ALA A 286 7.53 7.84 14.16
CA ALA A 286 7.57 6.87 15.26
C ALA A 286 6.97 5.52 14.86
N ALA A 287 5.83 5.54 14.15
CA ALA A 287 5.14 4.33 13.68
C ALA A 287 5.84 3.65 12.50
N GLY A 288 6.46 4.44 11.61
CA GLY A 288 7.22 3.91 10.49
C GLY A 288 8.56 3.30 10.91
N GLY A 289 9.20 3.81 11.96
CA GLY A 289 10.62 3.57 12.24
C GLY A 289 11.49 4.45 11.34
N TRP A 290 12.54 5.06 11.93
CA TRP A 290 13.32 6.11 11.26
C TRP A 290 14.17 5.58 10.09
N ARG A 291 13.96 6.13 8.90
CA ARG A 291 14.87 6.09 7.74
C ARG A 291 14.87 7.47 7.07
N LYS A 292 16.05 8.01 6.78
CA LYS A 292 16.21 9.36 6.20
C LYS A 292 15.78 9.47 4.73
N ASP A 293 15.65 8.34 4.03
CA ASP A 293 15.51 8.25 2.57
C ASP A 293 14.32 7.35 2.15
N ALA A 294 13.10 7.64 2.61
CA ALA A 294 11.90 6.86 2.28
C ALA A 294 11.19 7.45 1.05
N THR A 295 11.73 7.24 -0.16
CA THR A 295 11.23 7.82 -1.42
C THR A 295 10.80 6.79 -2.47
N GLY A 296 10.70 5.51 -2.12
CA GLY A 296 10.42 4.42 -3.06
C GLY A 296 8.95 4.00 -3.22
N ASP A 297 8.63 3.40 -4.37
CA ASP A 297 7.31 2.82 -4.67
C ASP A 297 7.00 1.61 -3.74
N PRO A 298 5.93 1.63 -2.93
CA PRO A 298 5.59 0.55 -1.99
C PRO A 298 5.21 -0.80 -2.65
N ASP A 299 5.29 -0.92 -3.98
CA ASP A 299 5.01 -2.14 -4.71
C ASP A 299 6.03 -3.25 -4.43
N PHE A 300 5.63 -4.10 -3.48
CA PHE A 300 6.15 -5.45 -3.24
C PHE A 300 7.56 -5.52 -2.61
N ILE A 301 7.59 -5.32 -1.28
CA ILE A 301 8.51 -5.87 -0.25
C ILE A 301 9.62 -6.78 -0.82
N ARG A 302 10.92 -6.48 -0.68
CA ARG A 302 11.67 -5.49 0.10
C ARG A 302 12.29 -4.46 -0.85
N GLN A 303 11.88 -3.19 -0.80
CA GLN A 303 12.77 -2.11 -1.22
C GLN A 303 13.87 -2.02 -0.19
N THR A 304 14.87 -2.86 -0.42
CA THR A 304 16.16 -3.02 0.22
C THR A 304 16.23 -2.45 1.63
N GLU A 305 16.45 -3.30 2.63
CA GLU A 305 16.90 -2.78 3.93
C GLU A 305 18.21 -1.98 3.81
N VAL A 306 18.90 -2.12 2.67
CA VAL A 306 20.03 -1.30 2.25
C VAL A 306 19.63 0.18 2.10
N PRO A 307 20.31 1.11 2.78
CA PRO A 307 20.07 2.54 2.62
C PRO A 307 20.30 3.01 1.18
N GLU A 308 19.42 3.89 0.67
CA GLU A 308 19.48 4.43 -0.70
C GLU A 308 20.87 5.03 -1.01
N ALA A 309 21.45 5.77 -0.06
CA ALA A 309 22.78 6.33 -0.21
C ALA A 309 23.87 5.27 -0.49
N LYS A 310 23.76 4.06 0.10
CA LYS A 310 24.70 2.96 -0.18
C LYS A 310 24.46 2.37 -1.56
N VAL A 311 23.19 2.18 -1.94
CA VAL A 311 22.83 1.68 -3.28
C VAL A 311 23.32 2.64 -4.36
N ARG A 312 23.12 3.95 -4.18
CA ARG A 312 23.61 4.98 -5.09
C ARG A 312 25.13 5.02 -5.17
N ALA A 313 25.82 4.91 -4.04
CA ALA A 313 27.29 4.83 -4.04
C ALA A 313 27.81 3.59 -4.79
N ALA A 314 27.17 2.43 -4.61
CA ALA A 314 27.50 1.21 -5.35
C ALA A 314 27.23 1.35 -6.85
N PHE A 315 26.11 1.98 -7.22
CA PHE A 315 25.79 2.26 -8.62
C PHE A 315 26.87 3.13 -9.29
N GLU A 316 27.28 4.23 -8.66
CA GLU A 316 28.35 5.09 -9.20
C GLU A 316 29.70 4.36 -9.27
N ALA A 317 30.00 3.48 -8.30
CA ALA A 317 31.21 2.67 -8.34
C ALA A 317 31.21 1.64 -9.49
N ILE A 318 30.05 1.03 -9.78
CA ILE A 318 29.88 0.14 -10.95
C ILE A 318 30.07 0.95 -12.23
N ARG A 319 29.40 2.10 -12.34
CA ARG A 319 29.44 2.97 -13.52
C ARG A 319 30.85 3.48 -13.84
N ALA A 320 31.68 3.70 -12.83
CA ALA A 320 33.05 4.20 -12.99
C ALA A 320 34.05 3.13 -13.49
N ARG A 321 33.65 1.85 -13.57
CA ARG A 321 34.53 0.74 -13.97
C ARG A 321 34.31 0.33 -15.42
N GLN A 322 35.38 -0.14 -16.06
CA GLN A 322 35.29 -0.74 -17.40
C GLN A 322 34.74 -2.17 -17.36
N GLU A 323 35.01 -2.90 -16.28
CA GLU A 323 34.52 -4.26 -16.05
C GLU A 323 33.91 -4.36 -14.65
N LEU A 324 32.85 -5.16 -14.53
CA LEU A 324 32.13 -5.40 -13.29
C LEU A 324 33.04 -6.10 -12.25
N GLY A 325 33.78 -7.12 -12.69
CA GLY A 325 34.70 -7.89 -11.84
C GLY A 325 34.02 -8.42 -10.58
N ALA A 326 32.76 -8.86 -10.66
CA ALA A 326 31.98 -9.27 -9.50
C ALA A 326 32.49 -10.60 -8.94
N VAL A 327 32.81 -10.61 -7.66
CA VAL A 327 33.19 -11.80 -6.89
C VAL A 327 32.25 -11.93 -5.71
N VAL A 328 31.69 -13.12 -5.51
CA VAL A 328 30.85 -13.44 -4.35
C VAL A 328 31.64 -13.25 -3.07
N ASN A 329 31.08 -12.51 -2.10
CA ASN A 329 31.76 -12.33 -0.83
C ASN A 329 31.75 -13.60 0.02
N SER A 330 32.79 -13.78 0.84
CA SER A 330 32.92 -14.95 1.71
C SER A 330 31.92 -14.97 2.86
N ASP A 331 31.35 -13.82 3.24
CA ASP A 331 30.29 -13.68 4.25
C ASP A 331 28.89 -13.84 3.66
N LEU A 332 28.75 -14.05 2.34
CA LEU A 332 27.47 -14.41 1.75
C LEU A 332 27.02 -15.76 2.31
N SER A 333 25.87 -15.74 2.95
CA SER A 333 25.16 -16.93 3.40
C SER A 333 23.86 -17.09 2.61
N MET A 334 23.36 -18.32 2.56
CA MET A 334 22.10 -18.64 1.91
C MET A 334 21.25 -19.48 2.82
N PHE A 335 19.95 -19.18 2.87
CA PHE A 335 18.98 -20.00 3.60
C PHE A 335 17.70 -20.17 2.78
N LYS A 336 16.83 -21.08 3.22
CA LYS A 336 15.51 -21.28 2.63
C LYS A 336 14.49 -20.45 3.40
N GLY A 337 13.92 -19.44 2.75
CA GLY A 337 12.90 -18.55 3.31
C GLY A 337 11.62 -18.56 2.47
N PRO A 338 10.50 -18.04 3.00
CA PRO A 338 9.23 -17.98 2.28
C PRO A 338 9.32 -17.08 1.03
N ALA A 339 8.79 -17.55 -0.09
CA ALA A 339 8.63 -16.78 -1.32
C ALA A 339 7.34 -17.17 -2.04
N ILE A 340 6.90 -16.32 -2.97
CA ILE A 340 5.74 -16.59 -3.82
C ILE A 340 6.23 -17.30 -5.08
N GLU A 341 5.68 -18.48 -5.38
CA GLU A 341 5.87 -19.19 -6.64
C GLU A 341 4.50 -19.57 -7.21
N GLY A 342 4.15 -18.93 -8.34
CA GLY A 342 2.81 -19.05 -8.92
C GLY A 342 1.73 -18.62 -7.93
N HIS A 343 0.88 -19.56 -7.51
CA HIS A 343 -0.21 -19.34 -6.56
C HIS A 343 0.06 -19.96 -5.18
N ARG A 344 1.34 -20.19 -4.84
CA ARG A 344 1.78 -20.84 -3.60
C ARG A 344 2.84 -20.03 -2.86
N ILE A 345 2.87 -20.16 -1.54
CA ILE A 345 4.06 -19.85 -0.74
C ILE A 345 4.92 -21.11 -0.68
N VAL A 346 6.20 -20.96 -1.01
CA VAL A 346 7.21 -22.02 -1.01
C VAL A 346 8.45 -21.58 -0.24
N LEU A 347 9.32 -22.53 0.11
CA LEU A 347 10.64 -22.22 0.67
C LEU A 347 11.67 -22.10 -0.47
N ALA A 348 12.10 -20.87 -0.76
CA ALA A 348 13.06 -20.54 -1.80
C ALA A 348 14.38 -19.99 -1.21
N ARG A 349 15.45 -20.03 -2.02
CA ARG A 349 16.79 -19.58 -1.62
C ARG A 349 16.81 -18.05 -1.43
N HIS A 350 17.22 -17.57 -0.27
CA HIS A 350 17.44 -16.15 0.03
C HIS A 350 18.93 -15.90 0.20
N LEU A 351 19.40 -14.72 -0.20
CA LEU A 351 20.77 -14.25 0.03
C LEU A 351 20.84 -13.45 1.32
N ALA A 352 21.76 -13.76 2.21
CA ALA A 352 21.96 -13.02 3.46
C ALA A 352 23.43 -12.70 3.69
N SER A 353 23.68 -11.63 4.44
CA SER A 353 25.01 -11.24 4.90
C SER A 353 24.93 -10.88 6.38
N GLU A 354 26.08 -10.66 7.03
CA GLU A 354 26.12 -10.22 8.43
C GLU A 354 25.31 -8.93 8.66
N ALA A 355 25.36 -8.01 7.69
CA ALA A 355 24.61 -6.75 7.74
C ALA A 355 23.10 -6.91 7.45
N TYR A 356 22.70 -8.00 6.78
CA TYR A 356 21.32 -8.26 6.35
C TYR A 356 20.95 -9.73 6.59
N PRO A 357 20.84 -10.15 7.87
CA PRO A 357 20.63 -11.56 8.24
C PRO A 357 19.25 -12.09 7.82
N GLU A 358 18.25 -11.21 7.74
CA GLU A 358 16.88 -11.57 7.33
C GLU A 358 16.78 -11.95 5.84
N GLY A 359 17.82 -11.68 5.05
CA GLY A 359 18.03 -12.13 3.67
C GLY A 359 17.09 -11.63 2.57
N MET A 360 17.62 -11.31 1.40
CA MET A 360 16.89 -10.77 0.26
C MET A 360 16.77 -11.81 -0.86
N ARG A 361 15.57 -11.93 -1.44
CA ARG A 361 15.34 -12.70 -2.67
C ARG A 361 15.17 -11.80 -3.89
N PHE A 362 14.35 -10.76 -3.78
CA PHE A 362 13.99 -9.89 -4.89
C PHE A 362 14.27 -8.42 -4.58
N VAL A 363 14.63 -7.66 -5.62
CA VAL A 363 14.67 -6.18 -5.64
C VAL A 363 14.08 -5.73 -6.98
N ASN A 364 13.04 -4.92 -6.97
CA ASN A 364 12.33 -4.46 -8.18
C ASN A 364 12.05 -5.59 -9.19
N ASN A 365 11.49 -6.71 -8.73
CA ASN A 365 11.24 -7.94 -9.52
C ASN A 365 12.49 -8.68 -10.05
N VAL A 366 13.69 -8.25 -9.69
CA VAL A 366 14.94 -8.93 -10.03
C VAL A 366 15.27 -9.97 -8.96
N ASP A 367 15.39 -11.22 -9.37
CA ASP A 367 15.80 -12.33 -8.53
C ASP A 367 17.30 -12.25 -8.24
N LEU A 368 17.65 -11.86 -7.01
CA LEU A 368 19.03 -11.65 -6.61
C LEU A 368 19.83 -12.96 -6.61
N CYS A 369 19.18 -14.10 -6.38
CA CYS A 369 19.85 -15.38 -6.42
C CYS A 369 20.28 -15.74 -7.85
N VAL A 370 19.42 -15.51 -8.84
CA VAL A 370 19.76 -15.71 -10.25
C VAL A 370 20.84 -14.70 -10.67
N LEU A 371 20.68 -13.44 -10.27
CA LEU A 371 21.66 -12.39 -10.56
C LEU A 371 23.06 -12.76 -10.04
N VAL A 372 23.18 -13.12 -8.76
CA VAL A 372 24.47 -13.47 -8.13
C VAL A 372 25.08 -14.73 -8.75
N ASP A 373 24.29 -15.72 -9.17
CA ASP A 373 24.80 -16.91 -9.86
C ASP A 373 25.41 -16.58 -11.25
N LEU A 374 24.90 -15.55 -11.93
CA LEU A 374 25.37 -15.12 -13.26
C LEU A 374 26.56 -14.15 -13.20
N MET A 375 26.73 -13.42 -12.09
CA MET A 375 27.76 -12.38 -11.96
C MET A 375 29.22 -12.85 -12.18
N PRO A 376 29.65 -14.03 -11.72
CA PRO A 376 31.04 -14.48 -11.94
C PRO A 376 31.40 -14.80 -13.39
N VAL A 377 30.40 -15.01 -14.26
CA VAL A 377 30.61 -15.42 -15.66
C VAL A 377 30.47 -14.27 -16.66
N HIS A 378 29.93 -13.12 -16.23
CA HIS A 378 29.76 -11.93 -17.08
C HIS A 378 30.51 -10.73 -16.50
N SER A 379 31.46 -10.19 -17.25
CA SER A 379 32.26 -9.01 -16.86
C SER A 379 31.61 -7.69 -17.28
N ASP A 380 30.64 -7.70 -18.19
CA ASP A 380 29.93 -6.53 -18.71
C ASP A 380 28.47 -6.47 -18.23
N VAL A 381 27.97 -5.27 -17.92
CA VAL A 381 26.62 -5.07 -17.38
C VAL A 381 25.52 -5.33 -18.43
N PRO A 382 25.59 -4.76 -19.65
CA PRO A 382 24.71 -5.15 -20.75
C PRO A 382 24.63 -6.66 -21.01
N GLU A 383 25.76 -7.35 -21.03
CA GLU A 383 25.79 -8.81 -21.21
C GLU A 383 25.11 -9.56 -20.05
N LEU A 384 25.40 -9.16 -18.80
CA LEU A 384 24.78 -9.74 -17.62
C LEU A 384 23.26 -9.52 -17.60
N TRP A 385 22.78 -8.33 -17.98
CA TRP A 385 21.35 -8.02 -18.10
C TRP A 385 20.67 -8.88 -19.17
N ALA A 386 21.30 -9.03 -20.34
CA ALA A 386 20.80 -9.89 -21.41
C ALA A 386 20.76 -11.36 -20.97
N ALA A 387 21.80 -11.84 -20.28
CA ALA A 387 21.86 -13.20 -19.75
C ALA A 387 20.76 -13.44 -18.70
N TYR A 388 20.57 -12.51 -17.76
CA TYR A 388 19.50 -12.58 -16.75
C TYR A 388 18.12 -12.67 -17.40
N ASN A 389 17.82 -11.80 -18.36
CA ASN A 389 16.54 -11.79 -19.09
C ASN A 389 16.34 -13.03 -19.98
N GLY A 390 17.41 -13.77 -20.30
CA GLY A 390 17.34 -15.03 -21.03
C GLY A 390 16.93 -16.24 -20.17
N VAL A 391 17.05 -16.15 -18.84
CA VAL A 391 16.82 -17.28 -17.92
C VAL A 391 15.78 -16.99 -16.82
N SER A 392 15.32 -15.75 -16.70
CA SER A 392 14.36 -15.30 -15.70
C SER A 392 13.23 -14.48 -16.33
N THR A 393 12.26 -14.04 -15.53
CA THR A 393 11.24 -13.09 -15.98
C THR A 393 11.94 -11.80 -16.43
N PRO A 394 11.71 -11.33 -17.67
CA PRO A 394 12.39 -10.14 -18.18
C PRO A 394 12.12 -8.90 -17.33
N VAL A 395 13.18 -8.15 -17.04
CA VAL A 395 13.14 -6.91 -16.25
C VAL A 395 13.67 -5.73 -17.05
N SER A 396 13.18 -4.54 -16.68
CA SER A 396 13.68 -3.28 -17.22
C SER A 396 15.16 -3.09 -16.84
N LEU A 397 15.92 -2.36 -17.67
CA LEU A 397 17.30 -2.02 -17.34
C LEU A 397 17.40 -1.20 -16.04
N PRO A 398 16.55 -0.18 -15.78
CA PRO A 398 16.57 0.54 -14.50
C PRO A 398 16.42 -0.38 -13.28
N ASP A 399 15.44 -1.28 -13.28
CA ASP A 399 15.22 -2.22 -12.16
C ASP A 399 16.40 -3.16 -11.96
N PHE A 400 16.94 -3.66 -13.08
CA PHE A 400 18.13 -4.48 -13.07
C PHE A 400 19.33 -3.75 -12.45
N LEU A 401 19.57 -2.50 -12.83
CA LEU A 401 20.68 -1.70 -12.31
C LEU A 401 20.51 -1.40 -10.82
N THR A 402 19.29 -1.14 -10.35
CA THR A 402 19.00 -0.96 -8.92
C THR A 402 19.28 -2.26 -8.14
N ALA A 403 18.83 -3.40 -8.64
CA ALA A 403 19.09 -4.70 -8.03
C ALA A 403 20.59 -5.04 -8.00
N LEU A 404 21.29 -4.80 -9.12
CA LEU A 404 22.73 -4.96 -9.24
C LEU A 404 23.46 -4.11 -8.19
N ALA A 405 23.21 -2.81 -8.15
CA ALA A 405 23.82 -1.92 -7.16
C ALA A 405 23.50 -2.33 -5.72
N THR A 406 22.29 -2.84 -5.49
CA THR A 406 21.89 -3.37 -4.19
C THR A 406 22.71 -4.59 -3.79
N THR A 407 22.98 -5.54 -4.69
CA THR A 407 23.78 -6.73 -4.35
C THR A 407 25.19 -6.36 -3.85
N PHE A 408 25.82 -5.35 -4.46
CA PHE A 408 27.09 -4.80 -3.98
C PHE A 408 26.93 -4.06 -2.65
N ALA A 409 25.92 -3.20 -2.54
CA ALA A 409 25.68 -2.39 -1.33
C ALA A 409 25.27 -3.24 -0.11
N ALA A 410 24.63 -4.38 -0.35
CA ALA A 410 24.27 -5.39 0.65
C ALA A 410 25.46 -6.25 1.11
N GLY A 411 26.60 -6.15 0.40
CA GLY A 411 27.77 -6.98 0.66
C GLY A 411 27.61 -8.42 0.20
N PHE A 412 26.70 -8.75 -0.72
CA PHE A 412 26.60 -10.11 -1.26
C PHE A 412 27.74 -10.41 -2.25
N VAL A 413 28.16 -9.37 -2.96
CA VAL A 413 29.25 -9.39 -3.93
C VAL A 413 30.15 -8.20 -3.70
N ARG A 414 31.40 -8.31 -4.13
CA ARG A 414 32.36 -7.22 -4.19
C ARG A 414 33.05 -7.19 -5.54
N HIS A 415 33.74 -6.10 -5.81
CA HIS A 415 34.68 -6.08 -6.91
C HIS A 415 35.93 -6.88 -6.54
N GLY A 416 36.39 -7.73 -7.47
CA GLY A 416 37.68 -8.39 -7.40
C GLY A 416 38.81 -7.36 -7.32
N THR A 417 39.84 -7.70 -6.56
CA THR A 417 41.13 -7.01 -6.65
C THR A 417 41.78 -7.48 -7.95
N GLY A 418 41.87 -6.59 -8.94
CA GLY A 418 42.64 -6.83 -10.16
C GLY A 418 44.13 -7.00 -9.87
#